data_AF-A0A529Y360-F1
#
_entry.id   AF-A0A529Y360-F1
#
_cell.length_a   1.000
_cell.length_b   1.000
_cell.length_c   1.000
_cell.angle_alpha   90.00
_cell.angle_beta   90.00
_cell.angle_gamma   90.00
#
_symmetry.space_group_name_H-M   'P 1'
#
loop_
_entity.id
_entity.type
_entity.pdbx_description
1 polymer ?
#
loop_
_entity_poly.entity_id
_entity_poly.type
_entity_poly.pdbx_seq_one_letter_code
_entity_poly.pdbx_strand_id
1 'polypeptide(L)' 'MDDDRTEKIRQRAYEIFQREGGILGNHERHWQQAEMEIDR' A
#
# COMPACT_ATOMS: atom_id res chain seq x y z
N MET A 1 12.39 3.38 13.94
CA MET A 1 12.02 2.09 13.31
C MET A 1 10.85 2.29 12.33
N ASP A 2 10.71 3.48 11.76
CA ASP A 2 9.70 3.81 10.73
C ASP A 2 9.94 3.14 9.38
N ASP A 3 11.16 2.61 9.19
CA ASP A 3 11.53 1.82 8.01
C ASP A 3 10.65 0.55 7.90
N ASP A 4 10.41 -0.13 9.03
CA ASP A 4 9.55 -1.32 9.09
C ASP A 4 8.09 -1.00 8.77
N ARG A 5 7.58 0.15 9.24
CA ARG A 5 6.22 0.62 8.93
C ARG A 5 6.10 0.96 7.44
N THR A 6 7.06 1.70 6.91
CA THR A 6 7.05 2.11 5.49
C THR A 6 7.17 0.91 4.56
N GLU A 7 7.99 -0.08 4.92
CA GLU A 7 8.13 -1.33 4.17
C GLU A 7 6.82 -2.14 4.15
N LYS A 8 6.13 -2.24 5.30
CA LYS A 8 4.81 -2.87 5.38
C LYS A 8 3.75 -2.17 4.53
N ILE A 9 3.72 -0.84 4.57
CA ILE A 9 2.80 -0.03 3.75
C ILE A 9 3.07 -0.27 2.27
N ARG A 10 4.35 -0.25 1.86
CA ARG A 10 4.74 -0.52 0.47
C ARG A 10 4.31 -1.92 0.03
N GLN A 11 4.55 -2.93 0.86
CA GLN A 11 4.19 -4.30 0.54
C GLN A 11 2.67 -4.44 0.41
N ARG A 12 1.91 -3.83 1.32
CA ARG A 12 0.45 -3.84 1.29
C ARG A 12 -0.13 -3.10 0.09
N ALA A 13 0.41 -1.93 -0.24
CA ALA A 13 0.01 -1.17 -1.43
C ALA A 13 0.25 -1.97 -2.72
N TYR A 14 1.34 -2.73 -2.77
CA TYR A 14 1.66 -3.62 -3.89
C TYR A 14 0.71 -4.82 -3.98
N GLU A 15 0.29 -5.40 -2.85
CA GLU A 15 -0.74 -6.45 -2.82
C GLU A 15 -2.08 -5.93 -3.36
N ILE A 16 -2.50 -4.73 -2.95
CA ILE A 16 -3.73 -4.08 -3.44
C ILE A 16 -3.64 -3.87 -4.96
N PHE A 17 -2.52 -3.32 -5.44
CA PHE A 17 -2.28 -3.12 -6.86
C PHE A 17 -2.35 -4.43 -7.67
N GLN A 18 -1.77 -5.51 -7.17
CA GLN A 18 -1.86 -6.83 -7.81
C GLN A 18 -3.29 -7.36 -7.82
N ARG A 19 -4.03 -7.18 -6.72
CA ARG A 19 -5.42 -7.62 -6.60
C ARG A 19 -6.35 -6.89 -7.57
N GLU A 20 -6.09 -5.61 -7.84
CA GLU A 20 -6.85 -4.80 -8.80
C GLU A 20 -6.41 -5.02 -10.26
N GLY A 21 -5.45 -5.93 -10.51
CA GLY A 21 -5.04 -6.29 -11.88
C GLY A 21 -4.08 -5.30 -12.52
N GLY A 22 -3.38 -4.50 -11.73
CA GLY A 22 -2.34 -3.59 -12.23
C GLY A 22 -2.89 -2.34 -12.90
N ILE A 23 -4.02 -1.82 -12.42
CA ILE A 23 -4.57 -0.54 -12.90
C ILE A 23 -3.60 0.58 -12.52
N LEU A 24 -2.82 1.00 -13.50
CA LEU A 24 -1.91 2.15 -13.41
C LEU A 24 -2.75 3.43 -13.34
N GLY A 25 -2.68 4.11 -12.20
CA GLY A 25 -3.40 5.37 -11.97
C GLY A 25 -3.82 5.59 -10.52
N ASN A 26 -3.89 4.54 -9.70
CA ASN A 26 -4.37 4.61 -8.32
C ASN A 26 -3.27 4.44 -7.27
N HIS A 27 -2.00 4.70 -7.61
CA HIS A 27 -0.87 4.44 -6.72
C HIS A 27 -0.97 5.17 -5.37
N GLU A 28 -1.39 6.44 -5.36
CA GLU A 28 -1.63 7.19 -4.12
C GLU A 28 -2.77 6.60 -3.30
N ARG A 29 -3.83 6.13 -3.96
CA ARG A 29 -4.99 5.54 -3.30
C ARG A 29 -4.64 4.19 -2.67
N HIS A 30 -3.85 3.36 -3.36
CA HIS A 30 -3.35 2.09 -2.81
C HIS A 30 -2.41 2.35 -1.62
N TRP A 31 -1.57 3.39 -1.71
CA TRP A 31 -0.68 3.77 -0.63
C TRP A 31 -1.44 4.26 0.61
N GLN A 32 -2.40 5.19 0.45
CA GLN A 32 -3.23 5.67 1.56
C GLN A 32 -4.06 4.54 2.19
N GLN A 33 -4.60 3.63 1.39
CA GLN A 33 -5.35 2.50 1.91
C GLN A 33 -4.44 1.55 2.72
N ALA A 34 -3.25 1.25 2.20
CA ALA A 34 -2.25 0.47 2.90
C ALA A 34 -1.80 1.15 4.20
N GLU A 35 -1.59 2.46 4.17
CA GLU A 35 -1.20 3.23 5.35
C GLU A 35 -2.28 3.18 6.44
N MET A 36 -3.56 3.34 6.09
CA MET A 36 -4.68 3.18 7.03
C MET A 36 -4.81 1.75 7.57
N GLU A 37 -4.48 0.73 6.78
CA GLU A 37 -4.51 -0.67 7.26
C GLU A 37 -3.37 -0.99 8.22
N ILE A 38 -2.19 -0.39 8.05
CA ILE A 38 -1.01 -0.63 8.90
C ILE A 38 -1.00 0.26 10.15
N ASP A 39 -1.60 1.45 10.09
CA ASP A 39 -1.72 2.36 11.23
C ASP A 39 -2.79 1.94 12.25
N ARG A 40 -3.75 1.09 11.82
CA ARG A 40 -4.87 0.61 12.62
C ARG A 40 -4.52 -0.60 13.48
#